data_AF-A0A4Y2MYF9-F1
#
_entry.id   AF-A0A4Y2MYF9-F1
#
_cell.length_a   1.000
_cell.length_b   1.000
_cell.length_c   1.000
_cell.angle_alpha   90.00
_cell.angle_beta   90.00
_cell.angle_gamma   90.00
#
_symmetry.space_group_name_H-M   'P 1'
#
loop_
_entity.id
_entity.type
_entity.pdbx_description
1 polymer ?
#
loop_
_entity_poly.entity_id
_entity_poly.type
_entity_poly.pdbx_seq_one_letter_code
_entity_poly.pdbx_strand_id
1 'polypeptide(L)' 'MHYSNTYEFSTKDRGNTQFAIYLKGGWWHVSGAYYCNLNGLYQDGQSNVETVHWYTWRYYENLATVEMK' A
#
# COMPACT_ATOMS: atom_id res chain seq x y z
N MET A 1 -0.94 17.23 0.78
CA MET A 1 -0.82 15.83 0.31
C MET A 1 0.36 15.21 1.03
N HIS A 2 0.13 14.16 1.83
CA HIS A 2 1.18 13.45 2.54
C HIS A 2 1.57 12.22 1.72
N TYR A 3 2.76 12.29 1.12
CA TYR A 3 3.37 11.19 0.38
C TYR A 3 4.27 10.40 1.34
N SER A 4 4.56 9.12 1.03
CA SER A 4 5.43 8.25 1.85
C SER A 4 6.85 8.76 2.13
N ASN A 5 7.21 9.93 1.62
CA ASN A 5 8.48 10.59 1.87
C ASN A 5 8.68 10.78 3.38
N THR A 6 9.86 10.42 3.91
CA THR A 6 10.28 10.48 5.33
C THR A 6 9.68 9.46 6.32
N TYR A 7 8.77 8.57 5.89
CA TYR A 7 8.23 7.54 6.79
C TYR A 7 9.18 6.36 6.93
N GLU A 8 9.21 5.75 8.11
CA GLU A 8 9.93 4.51 8.33
C GLU A 8 9.17 3.31 7.74
N PHE A 9 9.93 2.30 7.31
CA PHE A 9 9.34 1.07 6.80
C PHE A 9 8.61 0.34 7.92
N SER A 10 7.36 -0.04 7.65
CA SER A 10 6.46 -0.68 8.61
C SER A 10 6.06 -2.07 8.14
N THR A 11 5.90 -2.99 9.08
CA THR A 11 5.49 -4.38 8.88
C THR A 11 4.40 -4.73 9.91
N LYS A 12 3.87 -5.94 9.87
CA LYS A 12 2.85 -6.39 10.82
C LYS A 12 3.31 -6.34 12.29
N ASP A 13 4.62 -6.37 12.53
CA ASP A 13 5.26 -6.50 13.84
C ASP A 13 6.17 -5.31 14.21
N ARG A 14 6.39 -4.34 13.30
CA ARG A 14 7.22 -3.15 13.57
C ARG A 14 6.71 -1.89 12.84
N GLY A 15 6.85 -0.73 13.46
CA GLY A 15 6.50 0.57 12.86
C GLY A 15 5.00 0.88 12.99
N ASN A 16 4.40 1.41 11.92
CA ASN A 16 2.96 1.64 11.84
C ASN A 16 2.20 0.32 11.57
N THR A 17 2.21 -0.56 12.58
CA THR A 17 1.68 -1.92 12.49
C THR A 17 0.19 -1.95 12.16
N GLN A 18 -0.58 -0.98 12.65
CA GLN A 18 -2.01 -0.85 12.34
C GLN A 18 -2.27 -0.77 10.83
N PHE A 19 -1.49 0.06 10.12
CA PHE A 19 -1.64 0.20 8.67
C PHE A 19 -1.06 -0.98 7.91
N ALA A 20 0.07 -1.53 8.37
CA ALA A 20 0.63 -2.74 7.75
C ALA A 20 -0.32 -3.94 7.83
N ILE A 21 -1.06 -4.09 8.94
CA ILE A 21 -2.07 -5.14 9.12
C ILE A 21 -3.33 -4.87 8.28
N TYR A 22 -3.76 -3.61 8.20
CA TYR A 22 -4.94 -3.21 7.44
C TYR A 22 -4.73 -3.31 5.93
N LEU A 23 -3.59 -2.83 5.43
CA LEU A 23 -3.24 -2.81 3.99
C LEU A 23 -2.53 -4.07 3.51
N LYS A 24 -2.31 -5.04 4.40
CA LYS A 24 -1.74 -6.36 4.08
C LYS A 24 -0.37 -6.32 3.40
N GLY A 25 0.41 -5.26 3.62
CA GLY A 25 1.70 -5.06 2.96
C GLY A 25 2.69 -4.33 3.87
N GLY A 26 3.97 -4.71 3.79
CA GLY A 26 5.04 -3.95 4.41
C GLY A 26 5.37 -2.72 3.55
N TRP A 27 5.33 -1.52 4.12
CA TRP A 27 5.48 -0.29 3.34
C TRP A 27 5.89 0.90 4.20
N TRP A 28 6.25 2.00 3.54
CA TRP A 28 6.38 3.32 4.15
C TRP A 28 4.99 3.94 4.33
N HIS A 29 4.24 3.39 5.29
CA HIS A 29 2.84 3.73 5.54
C HIS A 29 2.67 5.13 6.14
N VAL A 30 1.83 5.94 5.51
CA VAL A 30 1.43 7.27 5.98
C VAL A 30 0.11 7.14 6.76
N SER A 31 0.07 7.65 7.99
CA SER A 31 -1.17 7.67 8.77
C SER A 31 -2.27 8.44 8.03
N GLY A 32 -3.36 7.74 7.70
CA GLY A 32 -4.55 8.31 7.08
C GLY A 32 -4.50 8.47 5.56
N ALA A 33 -3.49 7.91 4.88
CA ALA A 33 -3.33 8.02 3.44
C ALA A 33 -3.03 6.65 2.79
N TYR A 34 -3.84 6.29 1.79
CA TYR A 34 -3.81 5.01 1.06
C TYR A 34 -3.45 5.23 -0.41
N TYR A 35 -2.40 5.99 -0.69
CA TYR A 35 -2.13 6.42 -2.06
C TYR A 35 -1.44 5.37 -2.92
N CYS A 36 -0.68 4.47 -2.30
CA CYS A 36 0.12 3.48 -3.02
C CYS A 36 0.41 2.30 -2.09
N ASN A 37 0.15 1.08 -2.57
CA ASN A 37 0.42 -0.16 -1.85
C ASN A 37 0.99 -1.21 -2.82
N LEU A 38 2.22 -1.01 -3.29
CA LEU A 38 2.83 -1.93 -4.26
C LEU A 38 3.19 -3.29 -3.66
N ASN A 39 3.25 -3.37 -2.32
CA ASN A 39 3.44 -4.60 -1.56
C ASN A 39 2.12 -5.19 -1.02
N GLY A 40 0.98 -4.75 -1.56
CA GLY A 40 -0.34 -5.28 -1.23
C GLY A 40 -0.56 -6.71 -1.75
N LEU A 41 -1.75 -7.23 -1.52
CA LEU A 41 -2.15 -8.55 -1.99
C LEU A 41 -2.49 -8.51 -3.48
N TYR A 42 -1.91 -9.42 -4.26
CA TYR A 42 -2.41 -9.65 -5.61
C TYR A 42 -3.72 -10.45 -5.53
N GLN A 43 -4.84 -9.81 -5.92
CA GLN A 43 -6.20 -10.35 -5.89
C GLN A 43 -6.92 -10.06 -7.20
N ASP A 44 -6.83 -10.96 -8.18
CA ASP A 44 -7.43 -10.74 -9.51
C ASP A 44 -8.94 -10.47 -9.42
N GLY A 45 -9.43 -9.51 -10.21
CA GLY A 45 -10.81 -9.04 -10.18
C GLY A 45 -11.25 -8.26 -8.94
N GLN A 46 -10.35 -8.00 -7.97
CA GLN A 46 -10.65 -7.19 -6.79
C GLN A 46 -10.16 -5.74 -6.93
N SER A 47 -10.89 -4.82 -6.29
CA SER A 47 -10.53 -3.40 -6.19
C SER A 47 -10.79 -2.90 -4.78
N ASN A 48 -9.76 -2.90 -3.94
CA ASN A 48 -9.84 -2.51 -2.53
C ASN A 48 -8.46 -2.05 -2.01
N VAL A 49 -8.41 -1.48 -0.81
CA VAL A 49 -7.17 -0.93 -0.23
C VAL A 49 -6.09 -1.98 0.08
N GLU A 50 -6.46 -3.25 0.18
CA GLU A 50 -5.53 -4.35 0.45
C GLU A 50 -4.79 -4.80 -0.82
N THR A 51 -5.30 -4.47 -2.01
CA THR A 51 -4.71 -4.91 -3.28
C THR A 51 -3.41 -4.18 -3.61
N VAL A 52 -2.65 -4.73 -4.55
CA VAL A 52 -1.55 -4.02 -5.22
C VAL A 52 -2.13 -2.84 -6.02
N HIS A 53 -2.01 -1.60 -5.53
CA HIS A 53 -2.67 -0.46 -6.17
C HIS A 53 -1.85 0.84 -6.14
N TRP A 54 -2.25 1.77 -7.02
CA TRP A 54 -1.77 3.15 -7.08
C TRP A 54 -2.96 4.12 -7.23
N TYR A 55 -3.37 4.73 -6.12
CA TYR A 55 -4.62 5.48 -6.03
C TYR A 55 -4.71 6.65 -7.01
N THR A 56 -3.65 7.44 -7.12
CA THR A 56 -3.65 8.62 -8.00
C THR A 56 -3.62 8.29 -9.49
N TRP A 57 -3.43 7.01 -9.86
CA TRP A 57 -3.45 6.55 -11.24
C TRP A 57 -4.69 5.72 -11.56
N ARG A 58 -4.97 4.66 -10.81
CA ARG A 58 -6.09 3.71 -11.05
C ARG A 58 -6.91 3.41 -9.80
N TYR A 59 -6.94 4.32 -8.82
CA TYR A 59 -7.62 4.09 -7.54
C TYR A 59 -7.14 2.79 -6.88
N TYR A 60 -8.05 1.91 -6.48
CA TYR A 60 -7.75 0.65 -5.81
C TYR A 60 -7.72 -0.55 -6.77
N GLU A 61 -7.69 -0.30 -8.08
CA GLU A 61 -7.59 -1.40 -9.05
C GLU A 61 -6.32 -2.21 -8.80
N ASN A 62 -6.48 -3.53 -8.72
CA ASN A 62 -5.34 -4.44 -8.61
C ASN A 62 -4.47 -4.36 -9.87
N LEU A 63 -3.23 -3.92 -9.70
CA LEU A 63 -2.24 -3.84 -10.76
C LEU A 63 -1.66 -5.23 -11.04
N ALA A 64 -1.83 -5.70 -12.28
CA ALA A 64 -1.31 -7.00 -12.75
C ALA A 64 0.21 -7.15 -12.57
N THR A 65 0.94 -6.04 -12.66
CA THR A 65 2.40 -6.01 -12.54
C THR A 65 2.85 -4.67 -11.95
N VAL A 66 3.84 -4.72 -11.07
CA VAL A 66 4.53 -3.55 -10.52
C VAL A 66 6.03 -3.82 -10.43
N GLU A 67 6.85 -2.80 -10.61
CA GLU A 67 8.31 -2.88 -10.51
C GLU A 67 8.85 -1.56 -9.96
N MET A 68 9.82 -1.63 -9.05
CA MET A 68 10.58 -0.49 -8.55
C MET A 68 12.05 -0.69 -8.96
N LYS A 69 12.66 0.31 -9.61
CA LYS A 69 14.05 0.29 -10.09
C LYS A 69 14.81 1.50 -9.57
#